data_AF-A0AAD0V9H2-F1
#
_entry.id   AF-A0AAD0V9H2-F1
#
_cell.length_a   1.000
_cell.length_b   1.000
_cell.length_c   1.000
_cell.angle_alpha   90.00
_cell.angle_beta   90.00
_cell.angle_gamma   90.00
#
_symmetry.space_group_name_H-M   'P 1'
#
loop_
_entity.id
_entity.type
_entity.pdbx_description
1 polymer ?
#
loop_
_entity_poly.entity_id
_entity_poly.type
_entity_poly.pdbx_seq_one_letter_code
_entity_poly.pdbx_strand_id
1 'polypeptide(L)'
;MTVTTSIQPEDLAKMDRAEALDYLEQRITKVNSIQAELNRFAAIAGSPKPDEVWDQKVIQARRCQVVLSQAMALFEDYRDLCEWASTQELTSQLQRTLLPYAIVFETDDFKRYTSVFNWVGKGLEALPGQDRNNPPKEIEEIEDLREKMYLQFEDSLYRSNLQPSFFDSGRFRNFYLYNRIFPQGLRDQAGSIIHQSIMQDAGEDWANTLTQYKQARPSYAAAFGAIVQKQLGEFPYQGSQALREHYYGNVIPPENECLYRSWEILMHLGKGDPVTEDSLTRLLDTIRHNPEFMRRKFPAQVLQSLQEFATDDPANTDMAGIDMRALSQYLRVIREAGISASEMVHLGMTVIGRLPRDVIQPMGNLTDADKMVVIMQEYEERAYKHYDPKVDQKDALLHLILNCVPPEVISAVANVSDTGAVIAYSITGKAKELASLKDLSRAENVFGADLGL
;
A
#
# COMPACT_ATOMS: atom_id res chain seq x y z
N MET A 1 19.74 36.32 0.51
CA MET A 1 18.65 36.68 1.43
C MET A 1 18.17 38.06 1.03
N THR A 2 17.07 38.13 0.30
CA THR A 2 16.36 39.39 0.01
C THR A 2 14.97 39.18 0.57
N VAL A 3 14.70 39.83 1.69
CA VAL A 3 13.41 39.79 2.36
C VAL A 3 12.45 40.61 1.49
N THR A 4 11.62 39.93 0.71
CA THR A 4 10.46 40.52 0.02
C THR A 4 9.33 40.67 1.02
N THR A 5 9.38 41.75 1.81
CA THR A 5 8.21 42.25 2.51
C THR A 5 7.49 43.22 1.59
N SER A 6 6.22 42.92 1.29
CA SER A 6 5.24 43.94 0.92
C SER A 6 5.39 45.10 1.91
N ILE A 7 5.81 46.27 1.42
CA ILE A 7 5.98 47.46 2.26
C ILE A 7 4.58 47.92 2.65
N GLN A 8 4.28 47.89 3.94
CA GLN A 8 3.00 48.33 4.46
C GLN A 8 2.85 49.85 4.25
N PRO A 9 1.63 50.39 4.10
CA PRO A 9 1.41 51.85 3.94
C PRO A 9 2.08 52.70 5.04
N GLU A 10 2.22 52.13 6.23
CA GLU A 10 2.88 52.74 7.39
C GLU A 10 4.41 52.85 7.24
N ASP A 11 5.02 51.99 6.43
CA ASP A 11 6.46 52.01 6.16
C ASP A 11 6.80 52.92 4.96
N LEU A 12 5.87 53.08 4.01
CA LEU A 12 5.90 54.15 3.00
C LEU A 12 5.86 55.54 3.63
N ALA A 13 5.16 55.69 4.76
CA ALA A 13 5.10 56.94 5.52
C ALA A 13 6.41 57.28 6.27
N LYS A 14 7.31 56.30 6.44
CA LYS A 14 8.62 56.45 7.10
C LYS A 14 9.77 56.65 6.11
N MET A 15 9.54 56.40 4.81
CA MET A 15 10.51 56.64 3.75
C MET A 15 10.66 58.13 3.48
N ASP A 16 11.88 58.56 3.16
CA ASP A 16 12.04 59.91 2.66
C ASP A 16 11.43 60.04 1.25
N ARG A 17 11.21 61.28 0.80
CA ARG A 17 10.53 61.55 -0.47
C ARG A 17 11.28 60.96 -1.68
N ALA A 18 12.61 60.91 -1.64
CA ALA A 18 13.41 60.39 -2.75
C ALA A 18 13.34 58.86 -2.81
N GLU A 19 13.43 58.19 -1.66
CA GLU A 19 13.27 56.74 -1.53
C GLU A 19 11.86 56.29 -1.93
N ALA A 20 10.83 57.02 -1.52
CA ALA A 20 9.44 56.73 -1.90
C ALA A 20 9.22 56.90 -3.41
N LEU A 21 9.82 57.93 -4.03
CA LEU A 21 9.71 58.15 -5.48
C LEU A 21 10.43 57.07 -6.28
N ASP A 22 11.66 56.69 -5.92
CA ASP A 22 12.39 55.60 -6.57
C ASP A 22 11.65 54.26 -6.43
N TYR A 23 11.11 53.98 -5.25
CA TYR A 23 10.28 52.80 -5.01
C TYR A 23 9.03 52.78 -5.91
N LEU A 24 8.32 53.92 -6.03
CA LEU A 24 7.14 54.04 -6.89
C LEU A 24 7.51 53.93 -8.37
N GLU A 25 8.60 54.53 -8.83
CA GLU A 25 9.08 54.43 -10.20
C GLU A 25 9.44 52.99 -10.58
N GLN A 26 10.12 52.26 -9.69
CA GLN A 26 10.42 50.84 -9.89
C GLN A 26 9.15 49.99 -9.91
N ARG A 27 8.16 50.31 -9.06
CA ARG A 27 6.88 49.61 -9.02
C ARG A 27 6.07 49.83 -10.30
N ILE A 28 5.95 51.08 -10.74
CA ILE A 28 5.29 51.46 -12.00
C ILE A 28 5.96 50.77 -13.20
N THR A 29 7.30 50.77 -13.25
CA THR A 29 8.05 50.09 -14.33
C THR A 29 7.70 48.60 -14.40
N LYS A 30 7.61 47.92 -13.24
CA LYS A 30 7.25 46.50 -13.20
C LYS A 30 5.80 46.24 -13.61
N VAL A 31 4.86 47.09 -13.16
CA VAL A 31 3.44 47.00 -13.57
C VAL A 31 3.32 47.20 -15.09
N ASN A 32 3.99 48.20 -15.65
CA ASN A 32 4.02 48.45 -17.09
C ASN A 32 4.61 47.27 -17.87
N SER A 33 5.63 46.61 -17.33
CA SER A 33 6.21 45.40 -17.93
C SER A 33 5.21 44.23 -17.95
N ILE A 34 4.46 44.01 -16.86
CA ILE A 34 3.41 42.97 -16.80
C ILE A 34 2.30 43.28 -17.81
N GLN A 35 1.84 44.53 -17.85
CA GLN A 35 0.83 44.98 -18.82
C GLN A 35 1.31 44.80 -20.27
N ALA A 36 2.57 45.12 -20.57
CA ALA A 36 3.15 44.94 -21.89
C ALA A 36 3.19 43.45 -22.31
N GLU A 37 3.54 42.54 -21.41
CA GLU A 37 3.53 41.09 -21.70
C GLU A 37 2.10 40.54 -21.88
N LEU A 38 1.14 40.98 -21.07
CA LEU A 38 -0.27 40.62 -21.26
C LEU A 38 -0.79 41.08 -22.63
N ASN A 39 -0.43 42.29 -23.05
CA ASN A 39 -0.76 42.80 -24.39
C ASN A 39 -0.05 42.01 -25.50
N ARG A 40 1.18 41.55 -25.29
CA ARG A 40 1.88 40.66 -26.24
C ARG A 40 1.17 39.32 -26.39
N PHE A 41 0.67 38.75 -25.32
CA PHE A 41 -0.13 37.52 -25.39
C PHE A 41 -1.43 37.71 -26.18
N ALA A 42 -2.04 38.91 -26.11
CA ALA A 42 -3.23 39.23 -26.91
C ALA A 42 -2.92 39.31 -28.42
N ALA A 43 -1.70 39.70 -28.80
CA ALA A 43 -1.29 39.84 -30.19
C ALA A 43 -0.93 38.50 -30.87
N ILE A 44 -0.70 37.44 -30.09
CA ILE A 44 -0.36 36.10 -30.61
C ILE A 44 -1.63 35.25 -30.65
N ALA A 45 -2.48 35.50 -31.65
CA ALA A 45 -3.64 34.66 -31.96
C ALA A 45 -3.49 34.07 -33.37
N GLY A 46 -2.68 33.01 -33.51
CA GLY A 46 -2.60 32.25 -34.77
C GLY A 46 -1.32 31.41 -34.96
N SER A 47 -1.48 30.09 -34.82
CA SER A 47 -0.66 28.95 -35.31
C SER A 47 0.85 28.90 -35.00
N PRO A 48 1.40 27.71 -34.64
CA PRO A 48 2.00 26.88 -35.71
C PRO A 48 2.00 25.34 -35.47
N LYS A 49 2.69 24.64 -36.38
CA LYS A 49 2.76 23.19 -36.70
C LYS A 49 3.07 22.23 -35.53
N PRO A 50 2.61 20.95 -35.58
CA PRO A 50 2.46 20.03 -34.43
C PRO A 50 3.71 19.70 -33.62
N ASP A 51 4.89 19.62 -34.23
CA ASP A 51 6.10 19.12 -33.55
C ASP A 51 6.96 20.23 -32.91
N GLU A 52 6.74 21.51 -33.28
CA GLU A 52 7.31 22.69 -32.61
C GLU A 52 6.38 23.26 -31.51
N VAL A 53 5.17 22.70 -31.37
CA VAL A 53 4.17 23.20 -30.43
C VAL A 53 4.62 22.96 -28.99
N TRP A 54 5.13 21.77 -28.66
CA TRP A 54 5.48 21.44 -27.29
C TRP A 54 6.51 22.40 -26.68
N ASP A 55 7.65 22.58 -27.35
CA ASP A 55 8.72 23.47 -26.87
C ASP A 55 8.25 24.92 -26.77
N GLN A 56 7.45 25.38 -27.73
CA GLN A 56 6.85 26.72 -27.67
C GLN A 56 5.90 26.88 -26.48
N LYS A 57 5.12 25.84 -26.15
CA LYS A 57 4.19 25.84 -25.02
C LYS A 57 4.95 25.83 -23.69
N VAL A 58 6.06 25.11 -23.58
CA VAL A 58 6.95 25.14 -22.40
C VAL A 58 7.62 26.52 -22.25
N ILE A 59 8.10 27.11 -23.34
CA ILE A 59 8.66 28.48 -23.32
C ILE A 59 7.57 29.49 -22.88
N GLN A 60 6.35 29.36 -23.40
CA GLN A 60 5.22 30.19 -23.02
C GLN A 60 4.88 30.03 -21.54
N ALA A 61 4.82 28.80 -21.02
CA ALA A 61 4.61 28.52 -19.61
C ALA A 61 5.67 29.17 -18.73
N ARG A 62 6.95 29.06 -19.10
CA ARG A 62 8.05 29.71 -18.37
C ARG A 62 7.88 31.23 -18.31
N ARG A 63 7.53 31.87 -19.42
CA ARG A 63 7.24 33.32 -19.44
C ARG A 63 6.07 33.67 -18.53
N CYS A 64 5.00 32.89 -18.58
CA CYS A 64 3.82 33.09 -17.74
C CYS A 64 4.16 32.98 -16.24
N GLN A 65 4.96 31.99 -15.85
CA GLN A 65 5.43 31.82 -14.47
C GLN A 65 6.32 32.96 -14.00
N VAL A 66 7.17 33.52 -14.87
CA VAL A 66 7.96 34.72 -14.56
C VAL A 66 7.06 35.92 -14.33
N VAL A 67 6.08 36.15 -15.20
CA VAL A 67 5.12 37.26 -15.07
C VAL A 67 4.32 37.14 -13.77
N LEU A 68 3.80 35.94 -13.44
CA LEU A 68 3.09 35.74 -12.15
C LEU A 68 4.02 35.86 -10.94
N SER A 69 5.29 35.46 -11.05
CA SER A 69 6.27 35.66 -9.97
C SER A 69 6.51 37.15 -9.71
N GLN A 70 6.55 37.97 -10.77
CA GLN A 70 6.64 39.43 -10.65
C GLN A 70 5.36 40.00 -10.05
N ALA A 71 4.19 39.54 -10.49
CA ALA A 71 2.91 39.96 -9.94
C ALA A 71 2.79 39.65 -8.44
N MET A 72 3.21 38.47 -7.99
CA MET A 72 3.23 38.10 -6.57
C MET A 72 4.08 39.04 -5.69
N ALA A 73 5.05 39.75 -6.26
CA ALA A 73 5.83 40.76 -5.55
C ALA A 73 5.17 42.16 -5.52
N LEU A 74 4.10 42.36 -6.29
CA LEU A 74 3.45 43.66 -6.50
C LEU A 74 2.03 43.72 -5.94
N PHE A 75 1.33 42.60 -5.94
CA PHE A 75 -0.06 42.44 -5.50
C PHE A 75 -0.11 41.65 -4.21
N GLU A 76 -1.06 41.96 -3.34
CA GLU A 76 -1.20 41.31 -2.04
C GLU A 76 -1.57 39.83 -2.20
N ASP A 77 -2.58 39.56 -3.03
CA ASP A 77 -3.02 38.23 -3.40
C ASP A 77 -3.45 38.16 -4.87
N TYR A 78 -3.84 36.98 -5.34
CA TYR A 78 -4.28 36.81 -6.73
C TYR A 78 -5.60 37.54 -7.03
N ARG A 79 -6.44 37.85 -6.03
CA ARG A 79 -7.68 38.60 -6.22
C ARG A 79 -7.39 40.06 -6.53
N ASP A 80 -6.44 40.66 -5.82
CA ASP A 80 -5.92 42.00 -6.09
C ASP A 80 -5.40 42.12 -7.54
N LEU A 81 -4.67 41.10 -8.02
CA LEU A 81 -4.27 41.03 -9.44
C LEU A 81 -5.48 40.95 -10.39
N CYS A 82 -6.50 40.15 -10.08
CA CYS A 82 -7.71 40.05 -10.89
C CYS A 82 -8.49 41.37 -10.95
N GLU A 83 -8.62 42.07 -9.81
CA GLU A 83 -9.26 43.38 -9.74
C GLU A 83 -8.50 44.40 -10.58
N TRP A 84 -7.17 44.48 -10.42
CA TRP A 84 -6.33 45.33 -11.26
C TRP A 84 -6.48 44.98 -12.75
N ALA A 85 -6.41 43.70 -13.12
CA ALA A 85 -6.56 43.27 -14.51
C ALA A 85 -7.92 43.66 -15.09
N SER A 86 -8.99 43.63 -14.28
CA SER A 86 -10.31 44.11 -14.68
C SER A 86 -10.33 45.60 -14.95
N THR A 87 -9.65 46.43 -14.14
CA THR A 87 -9.56 47.88 -14.40
C THR A 87 -8.77 48.21 -15.67
N GLN A 88 -7.87 47.33 -16.08
CA GLN A 88 -7.03 47.48 -17.27
C GLN A 88 -7.58 46.77 -18.52
N GLU A 89 -8.77 46.16 -18.44
CA GLU A 89 -9.36 45.35 -19.53
C GLU A 89 -8.49 44.13 -19.95
N LEU A 90 -7.68 43.58 -19.04
CA LEU A 90 -6.75 42.46 -19.28
C LEU A 90 -7.24 41.11 -18.72
N THR A 91 -8.47 41.07 -18.18
CA THR A 91 -9.03 39.88 -17.53
C THR A 91 -8.98 38.65 -18.43
N SER A 92 -9.28 38.80 -19.73
CA SER A 92 -9.29 37.68 -20.66
C SER A 92 -7.91 37.05 -20.86
N GLN A 93 -6.85 37.86 -20.91
CA GLN A 93 -5.47 37.42 -21.11
C GLN A 93 -4.94 36.76 -19.84
N LEU A 94 -5.32 37.30 -18.68
CA LEU A 94 -5.03 36.70 -17.38
C LEU A 94 -5.66 35.30 -17.28
N GLN A 95 -6.96 35.18 -17.58
CA GLN A 95 -7.75 33.96 -17.40
C GLN A 95 -7.46 32.88 -18.46
N ARG A 96 -7.27 33.25 -19.73
CA ARG A 96 -7.13 32.28 -20.84
C ARG A 96 -5.70 31.94 -21.21
N THR A 97 -4.75 32.80 -20.86
CA THR A 97 -3.36 32.64 -21.29
C THR A 97 -2.41 32.61 -20.11
N LEU A 98 -2.35 33.67 -19.30
CA LEU A 98 -1.32 33.76 -18.27
C LEU A 98 -1.49 32.64 -17.22
N LEU A 99 -2.70 32.48 -16.69
CA LEU A 99 -2.96 31.54 -15.61
C LEU A 99 -2.89 30.07 -16.06
N PRO A 100 -3.59 29.61 -17.13
CA PRO A 100 -3.54 28.22 -17.58
C PRO A 100 -2.12 27.75 -17.88
N TYR A 101 -1.36 28.51 -18.66
CA TYR A 101 0.00 28.15 -19.03
C TYR A 101 0.96 28.18 -17.84
N ALA A 102 0.75 29.09 -16.89
CA ALA A 102 1.58 29.12 -15.70
C ALA A 102 1.35 27.93 -14.78
N ILE A 103 0.16 27.33 -14.78
CA ILE A 103 -0.24 26.25 -13.86
C ILE A 103 -0.08 24.84 -14.46
N VAL A 104 -0.42 24.64 -15.74
CA VAL A 104 -0.45 23.32 -16.38
C VAL A 104 0.93 22.65 -16.48
N PHE A 105 2.00 23.44 -16.59
CA PHE A 105 3.36 22.94 -16.82
C PHE A 105 4.27 23.17 -15.61
N GLU A 106 5.08 22.16 -15.28
CA GLU A 106 6.27 22.34 -14.45
C GLU A 106 7.40 22.93 -15.31
N THR A 107 8.23 23.83 -14.76
CA THR A 107 9.47 24.26 -15.40
C THR A 107 10.64 24.07 -14.45
N ASP A 108 11.88 24.12 -14.96
CA ASP A 108 13.11 23.92 -14.19
C ASP A 108 13.25 24.84 -12.95
N ASP A 109 12.47 25.93 -12.88
CA ASP A 109 12.45 26.90 -11.79
C ASP A 109 11.46 26.47 -10.65
N PHE A 110 11.55 25.21 -10.20
CA PHE A 110 10.65 24.52 -9.27
C PHE A 110 10.20 25.31 -8.02
N LYS A 111 11.13 26.03 -7.37
CA LYS A 111 10.85 26.84 -6.16
C LYS A 111 9.95 28.05 -6.47
N ARG A 112 10.13 28.67 -7.63
CA ARG A 112 9.31 29.81 -8.07
C ARG A 112 7.92 29.33 -8.43
N TYR A 113 7.84 28.24 -9.20
CA TYR A 113 6.58 27.62 -9.58
C TYR A 113 5.72 27.24 -8.36
N THR A 114 6.28 26.53 -7.38
CA THR A 114 5.56 26.14 -6.15
C THR A 114 5.04 27.34 -5.35
N SER A 115 5.76 28.47 -5.37
CA SER A 115 5.33 29.71 -4.69
C SER A 115 4.19 30.38 -5.44
N VAL A 116 4.29 30.50 -6.77
CA VAL A 116 3.23 31.02 -7.65
C VAL A 116 1.96 30.19 -7.52
N PHE A 117 2.06 28.86 -7.61
CA PHE A 117 0.93 27.94 -7.48
C PHE A 117 0.20 28.14 -6.14
N ASN A 118 0.96 28.32 -5.07
CA ASN A 118 0.42 28.56 -3.74
C ASN A 118 -0.30 29.91 -3.61
N TRP A 119 0.27 30.96 -4.19
CA TRP A 119 -0.29 32.31 -4.18
C TRP A 119 -1.59 32.39 -4.98
N VAL A 120 -1.60 31.83 -6.19
CA VAL A 120 -2.79 31.71 -7.05
C VAL A 120 -3.89 30.92 -6.34
N GLY A 121 -3.57 29.72 -5.83
CA GLY A 121 -4.56 28.85 -5.20
C GLY A 121 -5.25 29.48 -3.99
N LYS A 122 -4.51 30.26 -3.18
CA LYS A 122 -5.08 31.02 -2.06
C LYS A 122 -6.06 32.09 -2.51
N GLY A 123 -5.72 32.87 -3.54
CA GLY A 123 -6.62 33.92 -4.02
C GLY A 123 -7.87 33.36 -4.70
N LEU A 124 -7.74 32.28 -5.48
CA LEU A 124 -8.88 31.61 -6.11
C LEU A 124 -9.84 30.98 -5.09
N GLU A 125 -9.32 30.40 -4.01
CA GLU A 125 -10.15 29.84 -2.93
C GLU A 125 -10.94 30.92 -2.20
N ALA A 126 -10.38 32.13 -2.09
CA ALA A 126 -11.00 33.24 -1.38
C ALA A 126 -12.03 34.02 -2.23
N LEU A 127 -12.34 33.56 -3.44
CA LEU A 127 -13.40 34.13 -4.27
C LEU A 127 -14.80 33.70 -3.75
N PRO A 128 -15.78 34.61 -3.70
CA PRO A 128 -17.13 34.30 -3.21
C PRO A 128 -17.91 33.37 -4.17
N GLY A 129 -18.79 32.54 -3.61
CA GLY A 129 -19.72 31.71 -4.40
C GLY A 129 -19.11 30.46 -5.04
N GLN A 130 -17.91 30.07 -4.61
CA GLN A 130 -17.19 28.92 -5.13
C GLN A 130 -17.55 27.65 -4.34
N ASP A 131 -18.03 26.63 -5.05
CA ASP A 131 -18.18 25.30 -4.49
C ASP A 131 -17.60 24.23 -5.44
N ARG A 132 -17.75 22.95 -5.08
CA ARG A 132 -17.20 21.85 -5.89
C ARG A 132 -17.91 21.72 -7.25
N ASN A 133 -19.16 22.18 -7.36
CA ASN A 133 -20.01 22.05 -8.54
C ASN A 133 -20.02 23.30 -9.43
N ASN A 134 -19.47 24.42 -8.93
CA ASN A 134 -19.35 25.68 -9.66
C ASN A 134 -17.93 26.25 -9.47
N PRO A 135 -16.93 25.72 -10.21
CA PRO A 135 -15.56 26.25 -10.16
C PRO A 135 -15.48 27.68 -10.73
N PRO A 136 -14.43 28.46 -10.38
CA PRO A 136 -14.15 29.71 -11.05
C PRO A 136 -13.81 29.44 -12.51
N LYS A 137 -14.16 30.38 -13.41
CA LYS A 137 -13.82 30.30 -14.84
C LYS A 137 -12.33 30.08 -15.07
N GLU A 138 -11.50 30.64 -14.19
CA GLU A 138 -10.06 30.41 -14.14
C GLU A 138 -9.69 28.93 -14.07
N ILE A 139 -10.39 28.15 -13.25
CA ILE A 139 -10.12 26.72 -13.09
C ILE A 139 -10.58 25.95 -14.33
N GLU A 140 -11.73 26.31 -14.90
CA GLU A 140 -12.23 25.71 -16.14
C GLU A 140 -11.24 25.90 -17.29
N GLU A 141 -10.68 27.11 -17.46
CA GLU A 141 -9.69 27.40 -18.51
C GLU A 141 -8.34 26.68 -18.25
N ILE A 142 -7.94 26.48 -16.99
CA ILE A 142 -6.76 25.66 -16.65
C ILE A 142 -7.03 24.18 -17.00
N GLU A 143 -8.20 23.65 -16.64
CA GLU A 143 -8.58 22.27 -16.91
C GLU A 143 -8.70 21.98 -18.42
N ASP A 144 -9.32 22.89 -19.19
CA ASP A 144 -9.43 22.78 -20.65
C ASP A 144 -8.04 22.75 -21.33
N LEU A 145 -7.12 23.62 -20.91
CA LEU A 145 -5.74 23.57 -21.43
C LEU A 145 -5.04 22.27 -21.02
N ARG A 146 -5.17 21.84 -19.75
CA ARG A 146 -4.58 20.58 -19.26
C ARG A 146 -5.05 19.41 -20.10
N GLU A 147 -6.36 19.26 -20.32
CA GLU A 147 -6.92 18.15 -21.09
C GLU A 147 -6.41 18.11 -22.51
N LYS A 148 -6.40 19.26 -23.20
CA LYS A 148 -5.85 19.38 -24.56
C LYS A 148 -4.38 18.97 -24.62
N MET A 149 -3.57 19.46 -23.68
CA MET A 149 -2.13 19.20 -23.68
C MET A 149 -1.80 17.75 -23.28
N TYR A 150 -2.50 17.17 -22.30
CA TYR A 150 -2.19 15.85 -21.79
C TYR A 150 -2.63 14.76 -22.77
N LEU A 151 -3.77 14.93 -23.45
CA LEU A 151 -4.18 14.02 -24.52
C LEU A 151 -3.24 14.07 -25.73
N GLN A 152 -2.71 15.25 -26.07
CA GLN A 152 -1.88 15.42 -27.26
C GLN A 152 -0.41 15.01 -27.03
N PHE A 153 0.08 15.07 -25.80
CA PHE A 153 1.51 14.91 -25.49
C PHE A 153 1.81 13.93 -24.33
N GLU A 154 0.93 12.97 -24.07
CA GLU A 154 1.03 12.01 -22.96
C GLU A 154 2.43 11.38 -22.85
N ASP A 155 2.96 10.85 -23.97
CA ASP A 155 4.29 10.25 -24.03
C ASP A 155 5.43 11.22 -23.69
N SER A 156 5.31 12.49 -24.07
CA SER A 156 6.33 13.51 -23.84
C SER A 156 6.28 13.99 -22.38
N LEU A 157 5.09 14.19 -21.84
CA LEU A 157 4.86 14.55 -20.43
C LEU A 157 5.41 13.49 -19.47
N TYR A 158 5.16 12.20 -19.77
CA TYR A 158 5.62 11.09 -18.93
C TYR A 158 7.15 10.95 -18.94
N ARG A 159 7.79 11.15 -20.10
CA ARG A 159 9.26 11.02 -20.24
C ARG A 159 10.05 12.20 -19.70
N SER A 160 9.43 13.38 -19.56
CA SER A 160 10.13 14.63 -19.26
C SER A 160 9.98 15.12 -17.81
N ASN A 161 9.22 14.41 -16.95
CA ASN A 161 8.88 14.87 -15.59
C ASN A 161 8.25 16.28 -15.55
N LEU A 162 7.62 16.73 -16.64
CA LEU A 162 7.03 18.07 -16.74
C LEU A 162 5.61 18.16 -16.14
N GLN A 163 5.07 17.05 -15.66
CA GLN A 163 3.82 17.05 -14.90
C GLN A 163 4.06 17.59 -13.49
N PRO A 164 3.26 18.57 -13.04
CA PRO A 164 3.38 19.10 -11.69
C PRO A 164 3.15 18.03 -10.60
N SER A 165 4.10 17.83 -9.70
CA SER A 165 3.93 16.99 -8.48
C SER A 165 3.24 17.76 -7.34
N PHE A 166 2.64 17.09 -6.36
CA PHE A 166 2.00 17.82 -5.26
C PHE A 166 3.02 18.32 -4.22
N PHE A 167 4.07 17.53 -3.99
CA PHE A 167 5.19 17.89 -3.14
C PHE A 167 6.46 17.91 -3.95
N ASP A 168 7.17 19.04 -3.91
CA ASP A 168 8.49 19.16 -4.52
C ASP A 168 9.34 20.20 -3.80
N SER A 169 10.66 20.04 -3.89
CA SER A 169 11.63 21.00 -3.34
C SER A 169 11.38 21.32 -1.84
N GLY A 170 10.90 20.32 -1.08
CA GLY A 170 10.60 20.43 0.34
C GLY A 170 9.30 21.18 0.67
N ARG A 171 8.40 21.40 -0.30
CA ARG A 171 7.18 22.19 -0.10
C ARG A 171 5.96 21.54 -0.75
N PHE A 172 4.83 21.59 -0.04
CA PHE A 172 3.53 21.25 -0.59
C PHE A 172 2.94 22.41 -1.39
N ARG A 173 2.30 22.08 -2.50
CA ARG A 173 1.49 23.01 -3.30
C ARG A 173 0.12 23.23 -2.66
N ASN A 174 -0.63 24.20 -3.19
CA ASN A 174 -1.95 24.50 -2.66
C ASN A 174 -2.90 23.35 -2.99
N PHE A 175 -3.43 22.68 -1.95
CA PHE A 175 -4.30 21.52 -2.11
C PHE A 175 -5.58 21.85 -2.85
N TYR A 176 -6.22 23.00 -2.57
CA TYR A 176 -7.46 23.40 -3.25
C TYR A 176 -7.29 23.44 -4.77
N LEU A 177 -6.26 24.15 -5.25
CA LEU A 177 -5.97 24.29 -6.68
C LEU A 177 -5.51 22.96 -7.28
N TYR A 178 -4.60 22.26 -6.60
CA TYR A 178 -4.03 21.01 -7.10
C TYR A 178 -5.07 19.88 -7.14
N ASN A 179 -5.97 19.77 -6.16
CA ASN A 179 -7.01 18.73 -6.14
C ASN A 179 -8.03 18.89 -7.28
N ARG A 180 -8.27 20.12 -7.75
CA ARG A 180 -9.16 20.36 -8.91
C ARG A 180 -8.45 20.00 -10.22
N ILE A 181 -7.22 20.47 -10.40
CA ILE A 181 -6.51 20.33 -11.68
C ILE A 181 -5.75 19.00 -11.81
N PHE A 182 -5.31 18.38 -10.72
CA PHE A 182 -4.49 17.17 -10.75
C PHE A 182 -4.93 16.15 -9.68
N PRO A 183 -6.21 15.71 -9.68
CA PRO A 183 -6.72 14.80 -8.65
C PRO A 183 -5.97 13.46 -8.61
N GLN A 184 -5.57 12.93 -9.77
CA GLN A 184 -4.77 11.70 -9.84
C GLN A 184 -3.36 11.90 -9.28
N GLY A 185 -2.74 13.06 -9.55
CA GLY A 185 -1.40 13.40 -9.02
C GLY A 185 -1.33 13.42 -7.50
N LEU A 186 -2.44 13.67 -6.79
CA LEU A 186 -2.49 13.53 -5.32
C LEU A 186 -2.38 12.08 -4.88
N ARG A 187 -3.04 11.15 -5.60
CA ARG A 187 -2.95 9.72 -5.31
C ARG A 187 -1.55 9.21 -5.62
N ASP A 188 -0.99 9.61 -6.75
CA ASP A 188 0.36 9.23 -7.15
C ASP A 188 1.41 9.76 -6.15
N GLN A 189 1.24 11.00 -5.66
CA GLN A 189 2.09 11.54 -4.60
C GLN A 189 1.97 10.75 -3.29
N ALA A 190 0.75 10.40 -2.86
CA ALA A 190 0.53 9.59 -1.67
C ALA A 190 1.19 8.21 -1.81
N GLY A 191 1.01 7.55 -2.96
CA GLY A 191 1.67 6.28 -3.28
C GLY A 191 3.20 6.41 -3.28
N SER A 192 3.74 7.49 -3.86
CA SER A 192 5.18 7.76 -3.87
C SER A 192 5.76 7.94 -2.46
N ILE A 193 5.08 8.68 -1.58
CA ILE A 193 5.47 8.85 -0.16
C ILE A 193 5.53 7.50 0.54
N ILE A 194 4.50 6.67 0.38
CA ILE A 194 4.45 5.34 1.00
C ILE A 194 5.54 4.44 0.42
N HIS A 195 5.72 4.45 -0.90
CA HIS A 195 6.75 3.66 -1.57
C HIS A 195 8.16 4.04 -1.12
N GLN A 196 8.46 5.33 -0.99
CA GLN A 196 9.75 5.81 -0.46
C GLN A 196 9.92 5.38 1.01
N SER A 197 8.86 5.41 1.81
CA SER A 197 8.92 4.91 3.19
C SER A 197 9.28 3.43 3.24
N ILE A 198 8.71 2.61 2.34
CA ILE A 198 8.97 1.18 2.28
C ILE A 198 10.37 0.86 1.73
N MET A 199 10.79 1.53 0.65
CA MET A 199 12.02 1.17 -0.08
C MET A 199 13.27 1.88 0.42
N GLN A 200 13.11 3.06 1.04
CA GLN A 200 14.21 3.93 1.44
C GLN A 200 14.21 4.21 2.96
N ASP A 201 13.34 3.54 3.73
CA ASP A 201 13.17 3.74 5.16
C ASP A 201 12.86 5.20 5.55
N ALA A 202 12.23 5.96 4.64
CA ALA A 202 11.96 7.39 4.79
C ALA A 202 10.68 7.70 5.61
N GLY A 203 10.14 6.71 6.33
CA GLY A 203 8.83 6.81 6.98
C GLY A 203 8.75 7.91 8.05
N GLU A 204 9.78 8.03 8.89
CA GLU A 204 9.84 9.05 9.94
C GLU A 204 10.00 10.46 9.37
N ASP A 205 10.87 10.63 8.36
CA ASP A 205 11.07 11.90 7.67
C ASP A 205 9.78 12.40 7.01
N TRP A 206 9.04 11.49 6.38
CA TRP A 206 7.73 11.80 5.81
C TRP A 206 6.69 12.11 6.89
N ALA A 207 6.63 11.35 7.99
CA ALA A 207 5.73 11.64 9.10
C ALA A 207 5.99 13.04 9.70
N ASN A 208 7.25 13.42 9.86
CA ASN A 208 7.65 14.76 10.31
C ASN A 208 7.25 15.85 9.31
N THR A 209 7.51 15.63 8.03
CA THR A 209 7.15 16.55 6.93
C THR A 209 5.62 16.77 6.85
N LEU A 210 4.84 15.70 6.97
CA LEU A 210 3.38 15.75 6.99
C LEU A 210 2.84 16.41 8.26
N THR A 211 3.51 16.24 9.40
CA THR A 211 3.19 16.95 10.65
C THR A 211 3.37 18.45 10.50
N GLN A 212 4.49 18.89 9.91
CA GLN A 212 4.72 20.31 9.63
C GLN A 212 3.67 20.86 8.66
N TYR A 213 3.29 20.09 7.64
CA TYR A 213 2.22 20.48 6.73
C TYR A 213 0.87 20.62 7.44
N LYS A 214 0.54 19.70 8.35
CA LYS A 214 -0.67 19.75 9.19
C LYS A 214 -0.72 20.97 10.09
N GLN A 215 0.41 21.36 10.67
CA GLN A 215 0.51 22.59 11.49
C GLN A 215 0.30 23.85 10.63
N ALA A 216 0.86 23.88 9.42
CA ALA A 216 0.76 25.02 8.53
C ALA A 216 -0.63 25.15 7.86
N ARG A 217 -1.27 24.03 7.49
CA ARG A 217 -2.55 23.98 6.77
C ARG A 217 -3.43 22.80 7.23
N PRO A 218 -4.13 22.91 8.37
CA PRO A 218 -4.85 21.80 8.98
C PRO A 218 -5.94 21.18 8.09
N SER A 219 -6.76 22.00 7.43
CA SER A 219 -7.87 21.53 6.57
C SER A 219 -7.37 20.75 5.36
N TYR A 220 -6.32 21.26 4.69
CA TYR A 220 -5.72 20.60 3.54
C TYR A 220 -4.97 19.33 3.91
N ALA A 221 -4.25 19.35 5.04
CA ALA A 221 -3.57 18.15 5.54
C ALA A 221 -4.57 17.06 5.93
N ALA A 222 -5.75 17.41 6.47
CA ALA A 222 -6.81 16.44 6.72
C ALA A 222 -7.34 15.82 5.41
N ALA A 223 -7.59 16.63 4.38
CA ALA A 223 -8.07 16.16 3.09
C ALA A 223 -7.05 15.28 2.35
N PHE A 224 -5.78 15.70 2.29
CA PHE A 224 -4.70 14.88 1.74
C PHE A 224 -4.45 13.64 2.60
N GLY A 225 -4.52 13.77 3.92
CA GLY A 225 -4.38 12.67 4.86
C GLY A 225 -5.40 11.56 4.64
N ALA A 226 -6.64 11.88 4.28
CA ALA A 226 -7.64 10.87 3.90
C ALA A 226 -7.24 10.09 2.63
N ILE A 227 -6.58 10.75 1.67
CA ILE A 227 -6.03 10.09 0.47
C ILE A 227 -4.88 9.16 0.87
N VAL A 228 -3.95 9.64 1.71
CA VAL A 228 -2.81 8.85 2.20
C VAL A 228 -3.28 7.66 3.03
N GLN A 229 -4.28 7.82 3.90
CA GLN A 229 -4.90 6.72 4.65
C GLN A 229 -5.46 5.66 3.70
N LYS A 230 -6.28 6.06 2.73
CA LYS A 230 -6.83 5.13 1.75
C LYS A 230 -5.72 4.33 1.06
N GLN A 231 -4.66 5.00 0.62
CA GLN A 231 -3.52 4.34 0.00
C GLN A 231 -2.80 3.44 1.00
N LEU A 232 -2.48 3.88 2.21
CA LEU A 232 -1.81 3.07 3.25
C LEU A 232 -2.52 1.75 3.54
N GLY A 233 -3.85 1.67 3.41
CA GLY A 233 -4.60 0.43 3.55
C GLY A 233 -4.42 -0.59 2.41
N GLU A 234 -3.82 -0.17 1.29
CA GLU A 234 -3.50 -0.98 0.12
C GLU A 234 -2.02 -1.40 0.09
N PHE A 235 -1.15 -0.74 0.89
CA PHE A 235 0.29 -0.99 0.93
C PHE A 235 0.72 -1.84 2.14
N PRO A 236 1.85 -2.57 2.05
CA PRO A 236 2.44 -3.31 3.16
C PRO A 236 2.61 -2.53 4.47
N TYR A 237 2.38 -3.20 5.60
CA TYR A 237 2.71 -2.73 6.94
C TYR A 237 4.20 -2.36 7.11
N GLN A 238 5.10 -3.25 6.70
CA GLN A 238 6.53 -3.09 6.90
C GLN A 238 7.08 -1.92 6.08
N GLY A 239 7.80 -1.01 6.73
CA GLY A 239 8.31 0.23 6.17
C GLY A 239 7.29 1.38 6.11
N SER A 240 6.03 1.15 6.50
CA SER A 240 4.99 2.20 6.58
C SER A 240 4.53 2.49 8.01
N GLN A 241 5.22 1.96 9.03
CA GLN A 241 4.81 2.04 10.44
C GLN A 241 4.67 3.48 10.93
N ALA A 242 5.68 4.33 10.69
CA ALA A 242 5.66 5.74 11.11
C ALA A 242 4.49 6.52 10.46
N LEU A 243 4.19 6.25 9.19
CA LEU A 243 3.05 6.86 8.50
C LEU A 243 1.71 6.36 9.09
N ARG A 244 1.61 5.08 9.42
CA ARG A 244 0.41 4.51 10.05
C ARG A 244 0.19 5.07 11.44
N GLU A 245 1.23 5.18 12.26
CA GLU A 245 1.16 5.84 13.56
C GLU A 245 0.69 7.30 13.41
N HIS A 246 1.26 8.03 12.46
CA HIS A 246 0.89 9.42 12.20
C HIS A 246 -0.60 9.59 11.84
N TYR A 247 -1.15 8.71 11.01
CA TYR A 247 -2.51 8.88 10.47
C TYR A 247 -3.60 8.11 11.23
N TYR A 248 -3.30 6.94 11.76
CA TYR A 248 -4.27 6.10 12.47
C TYR A 248 -4.12 6.20 13.99
N GLY A 249 -3.09 6.90 14.47
CA GLY A 249 -2.73 6.93 15.90
C GLY A 249 -2.18 5.61 16.43
N ASN A 250 -2.21 4.57 15.60
CA ASN A 250 -1.83 3.21 15.93
C ASN A 250 -1.14 2.57 14.71
N VAL A 251 -0.22 1.65 14.98
CA VAL A 251 0.59 0.95 13.99
C VAL A 251 -0.14 -0.31 13.45
N ILE A 252 -1.38 -0.57 13.89
CA ILE A 252 -2.10 -1.83 13.66
C ILE A 252 -2.45 -2.02 12.16
N PRO A 253 -2.09 -3.16 11.53
CA PRO A 253 -2.47 -3.45 10.16
C PRO A 253 -3.97 -3.76 10.04
N PRO A 254 -4.64 -3.31 8.96
CA PRO A 254 -6.06 -3.52 8.78
C PRO A 254 -6.36 -4.99 8.45
N GLU A 255 -7.58 -5.42 8.76
CA GLU A 255 -7.98 -6.82 8.67
C GLU A 255 -7.85 -7.40 7.24
N ASN A 256 -8.20 -6.59 6.22
CA ASN A 256 -8.11 -6.98 4.81
C ASN A 256 -6.66 -7.27 4.38
N GLU A 257 -5.68 -6.52 4.90
CA GLU A 257 -4.26 -6.80 4.66
C GLU A 257 -3.87 -8.14 5.30
N CYS A 258 -4.28 -8.38 6.54
CA CYS A 258 -4.03 -9.66 7.21
C CYS A 258 -4.65 -10.83 6.44
N LEU A 259 -5.92 -10.72 6.02
CA LEU A 259 -6.62 -11.73 5.23
C LEU A 259 -5.89 -12.06 3.93
N TYR A 260 -5.52 -11.05 3.15
CA TYR A 260 -4.86 -11.23 1.86
C TYR A 260 -3.51 -11.93 2.00
N ARG A 261 -2.67 -11.46 2.93
CA ARG A 261 -1.34 -12.03 3.16
C ARG A 261 -1.43 -13.46 3.70
N SER A 262 -2.38 -13.73 4.60
CA SER A 262 -2.63 -15.09 5.11
C SER A 262 -3.01 -16.02 3.98
N TRP A 263 -3.94 -15.61 3.11
CA TRP A 263 -4.39 -16.41 1.97
C TRP A 263 -3.25 -16.74 1.00
N GLU A 264 -2.40 -15.78 0.66
CA GLU A 264 -1.26 -15.98 -0.26
C GLU A 264 -0.31 -17.08 0.24
N ILE A 265 0.15 -16.97 1.49
CA ILE A 265 1.06 -17.95 2.08
C ILE A 265 0.37 -19.30 2.29
N LEU A 266 -0.85 -19.32 2.81
CA LEU A 266 -1.60 -20.56 3.06
C LEU A 266 -1.89 -21.32 1.76
N MET A 267 -2.16 -20.62 0.66
CA MET A 267 -2.29 -21.27 -0.66
C MET A 267 -1.00 -21.94 -1.11
N HIS A 268 0.16 -21.28 -0.97
CA HIS A 268 1.44 -21.87 -1.36
C HIS A 268 1.76 -23.11 -0.53
N LEU A 269 1.62 -23.00 0.79
CA LEU A 269 1.84 -24.13 1.69
C LEU A 269 0.81 -25.26 1.46
N GLY A 270 -0.44 -24.90 1.14
CA GLY A 270 -1.51 -25.80 0.72
C GLY A 270 -1.31 -26.44 -0.66
N LYS A 271 -0.26 -26.06 -1.40
CA LYS A 271 0.21 -26.74 -2.61
C LYS A 271 1.53 -27.48 -2.38
N GLY A 272 1.95 -27.63 -1.11
CA GLY A 272 3.23 -28.25 -0.78
C GLY A 272 4.45 -27.45 -1.22
N ASP A 273 4.27 -26.19 -1.64
CA ASP A 273 5.34 -25.31 -2.11
C ASP A 273 5.89 -24.47 -0.95
N PRO A 274 7.22 -24.40 -0.77
CA PRO A 274 7.81 -23.56 0.26
C PRO A 274 7.73 -22.08 -0.16
N VAL A 275 7.50 -21.22 0.82
CA VAL A 275 7.61 -19.77 0.66
C VAL A 275 8.99 -19.29 1.10
N THR A 276 9.38 -18.07 0.73
CA THR A 276 10.62 -17.49 1.26
C THR A 276 10.47 -17.22 2.77
N GLU A 277 11.56 -17.41 3.54
CA GLU A 277 11.54 -17.17 5.00
C GLU A 277 11.22 -15.72 5.35
N ASP A 278 11.63 -14.78 4.49
CA ASP A 278 11.30 -13.37 4.62
C ASP A 278 9.79 -13.13 4.45
N SER A 279 9.17 -13.68 3.39
CA SER A 279 7.71 -13.57 3.20
C SER A 279 6.92 -14.19 4.36
N LEU A 280 7.35 -15.35 4.86
CA LEU A 280 6.71 -15.99 6.02
C LEU A 280 6.84 -15.14 7.28
N THR A 281 8.03 -14.62 7.56
CA THR A 281 8.28 -13.79 8.74
C THR A 281 7.47 -12.50 8.68
N ARG A 282 7.44 -11.84 7.51
CA ARG A 282 6.63 -10.63 7.29
C ARG A 282 5.14 -10.87 7.47
N LEU A 283 4.63 -12.02 6.99
CA LEU A 283 3.24 -12.41 7.24
C LEU A 283 2.98 -12.47 8.74
N LEU A 284 3.75 -13.31 9.45
CA LEU A 284 3.52 -13.58 10.87
C LEU A 284 3.62 -12.29 11.69
N ASP A 285 4.58 -11.43 11.38
CA ASP A 285 4.70 -10.13 12.04
C ASP A 285 3.49 -9.24 11.75
N THR A 286 3.03 -9.16 10.49
CA THR A 286 1.82 -8.38 10.16
C THR A 286 0.61 -8.86 10.95
N ILE A 287 0.38 -10.18 11.02
CA ILE A 287 -0.74 -10.75 11.77
C ILE A 287 -0.59 -10.48 13.28
N ARG A 288 0.60 -10.64 13.86
CA ARG A 288 0.86 -10.38 15.30
C ARG A 288 0.55 -8.95 15.71
N HIS A 289 0.77 -7.98 14.80
CA HIS A 289 0.45 -6.58 15.05
C HIS A 289 -1.06 -6.28 14.97
N ASN A 290 -1.90 -7.24 14.56
CA ASN A 290 -3.36 -7.18 14.67
C ASN A 290 -3.89 -8.29 15.62
N PRO A 291 -3.90 -8.02 16.96
CA PRO A 291 -4.31 -9.02 17.95
C PRO A 291 -5.76 -9.52 17.80
N GLU A 292 -6.64 -8.67 17.28
CA GLU A 292 -8.04 -9.04 17.05
C GLU A 292 -8.13 -10.10 15.95
N PHE A 293 -7.50 -9.85 14.80
CA PHE A 293 -7.45 -10.78 13.69
C PHE A 293 -6.75 -12.09 14.10
N MET A 294 -5.60 -11.97 14.77
CA MET A 294 -4.81 -13.09 15.29
C MET A 294 -5.64 -14.04 16.16
N ARG A 295 -6.51 -13.50 17.03
CA ARG A 295 -7.31 -14.31 17.96
C ARG A 295 -8.61 -14.84 17.35
N ARG A 296 -9.26 -14.06 16.47
CA ARG A 296 -10.64 -14.36 16.02
C ARG A 296 -10.71 -15.05 14.66
N LYS A 297 -9.79 -14.74 13.75
CA LYS A 297 -9.92 -15.13 12.33
C LYS A 297 -8.79 -16.02 11.84
N PHE A 298 -7.55 -15.72 12.24
CA PHE A 298 -6.39 -16.46 11.76
C PHE A 298 -6.44 -17.98 12.06
N PRO A 299 -6.84 -18.45 13.27
CA PRO A 299 -6.90 -19.88 13.55
C PRO A 299 -7.88 -20.63 12.63
N ALA A 300 -9.05 -20.03 12.40
CA ALA A 300 -10.07 -20.59 11.52
C ALA A 300 -9.58 -20.68 10.06
N GLN A 301 -8.84 -19.68 9.58
CA GLN A 301 -8.25 -19.71 8.24
C GLN A 301 -7.20 -20.81 8.07
N VAL A 302 -6.34 -20.99 9.07
CA VAL A 302 -5.32 -22.04 9.03
C VAL A 302 -5.99 -23.43 9.04
N LEU A 303 -6.99 -23.64 9.90
CA LEU A 303 -7.77 -24.89 9.92
C LEU A 303 -8.49 -25.15 8.58
N GLN A 304 -9.12 -24.13 8.00
CA GLN A 304 -9.76 -24.24 6.69
C GLN A 304 -8.75 -24.62 5.60
N SER A 305 -7.58 -23.96 5.57
CA SER A 305 -6.56 -24.25 4.58
C SER A 305 -5.99 -25.67 4.73
N LEU A 306 -5.87 -26.19 5.96
CA LEU A 306 -5.48 -27.58 6.19
C LEU A 306 -6.56 -28.59 5.75
N GLN A 307 -7.84 -28.23 5.85
CA GLN A 307 -8.94 -29.06 5.32
C GLN A 307 -8.88 -29.11 3.79
N GLU A 308 -8.68 -27.96 3.14
CA GLU A 308 -8.55 -27.83 1.68
C GLU A 308 -7.28 -28.54 1.16
N PHE A 309 -6.18 -28.50 1.91
CA PHE A 309 -4.92 -29.18 1.58
C PHE A 309 -5.07 -30.69 1.38
N ALA A 310 -5.99 -31.32 2.11
CA ALA A 310 -6.14 -32.78 2.14
C ALA A 310 -7.42 -33.27 1.45
N THR A 311 -8.14 -32.39 0.76
CA THR A 311 -9.20 -32.79 -0.17
C THR A 311 -8.61 -33.32 -1.49
N ASP A 312 -9.10 -34.48 -1.93
CA ASP A 312 -8.74 -35.13 -3.21
C ASP A 312 -9.31 -34.34 -4.41
N ASP A 313 -8.96 -33.05 -4.56
CA ASP A 313 -9.33 -32.26 -5.73
C ASP A 313 -8.36 -32.57 -6.89
N PRO A 314 -8.83 -33.06 -8.04
CA PRO A 314 -7.99 -33.26 -9.23
C PRO A 314 -7.18 -32.03 -9.65
N ALA A 315 -7.64 -30.81 -9.33
CA ALA A 315 -6.86 -29.59 -9.57
C ALA A 315 -5.61 -29.46 -8.68
N ASN A 316 -5.56 -30.18 -7.56
CA ASN A 316 -4.42 -30.30 -6.66
C ASN A 316 -3.58 -31.58 -6.92
N THR A 317 -3.98 -32.42 -7.88
CA THR A 317 -3.27 -33.69 -8.18
C THR A 317 -2.07 -33.54 -9.11
N ASP A 318 -1.78 -32.32 -9.58
CA ASP A 318 -0.60 -32.00 -10.41
C ASP A 318 0.63 -31.63 -9.56
N MET A 319 0.66 -32.03 -8.28
CA MET A 319 1.81 -31.80 -7.41
C MET A 319 2.90 -32.83 -7.70
N ALA A 320 4.08 -32.34 -8.11
CA ALA A 320 5.28 -33.15 -8.34
C ALA A 320 5.86 -33.79 -7.06
N GLY A 321 5.23 -33.57 -5.91
CA GLY A 321 5.66 -33.94 -4.57
C GLY A 321 5.56 -32.75 -3.61
N ILE A 322 5.50 -33.02 -2.31
CA ILE A 322 5.36 -32.02 -1.24
C ILE A 322 6.75 -31.73 -0.66
N ASP A 323 7.17 -30.47 -0.63
CA ASP A 323 8.46 -30.09 -0.04
C ASP A 323 8.37 -30.11 1.50
N MET A 324 9.27 -30.84 2.16
CA MET A 324 9.34 -30.91 3.62
C MET A 324 9.58 -29.53 4.29
N ARG A 325 10.18 -28.57 3.57
CA ARG A 325 10.30 -27.18 4.03
C ARG A 325 8.95 -26.50 4.10
N ALA A 326 8.05 -26.75 3.15
CA ALA A 326 6.69 -26.23 3.19
C ALA A 326 5.95 -26.77 4.42
N LEU A 327 6.05 -28.07 4.71
CA LEU A 327 5.46 -28.67 5.92
C LEU A 327 6.03 -28.07 7.21
N SER A 328 7.35 -27.84 7.25
CA SER A 328 8.01 -27.20 8.39
C SER A 328 7.53 -25.75 8.60
N GLN A 329 7.33 -25.00 7.51
CA GLN A 329 6.76 -23.65 7.53
C GLN A 329 5.29 -23.68 7.96
N TYR A 330 4.52 -24.68 7.53
CA TYR A 330 3.14 -24.87 7.95
C TYR A 330 3.03 -25.15 9.45
N LEU A 331 3.91 -25.99 10.00
CA LEU A 331 4.00 -26.23 11.46
C LEU A 331 4.27 -24.93 12.23
N ARG A 332 5.10 -24.04 11.69
CA ARG A 332 5.34 -22.71 12.30
C ARG A 332 4.06 -21.87 12.28
N VAL A 333 3.34 -21.83 11.16
CA VAL A 333 2.04 -21.13 11.05
C VAL A 333 1.01 -21.67 12.03
N ILE A 334 0.86 -23.00 12.14
CA ILE A 334 -0.08 -23.66 13.06
C ILE A 334 0.21 -23.27 14.51
N ARG A 335 1.50 -23.29 14.90
CA ARG A 335 1.94 -22.90 16.25
C ARG A 335 1.66 -21.44 16.54
N GLU A 336 1.96 -20.55 15.59
CA GLU A 336 1.67 -19.12 15.74
C GLU A 336 0.18 -18.88 15.88
N ALA A 337 -0.65 -19.49 15.03
CA ALA A 337 -2.10 -19.40 15.11
C ALA A 337 -2.68 -19.92 16.45
N GLY A 338 -1.89 -20.60 17.27
CA GLY A 338 -2.32 -21.10 18.57
C GLY A 338 -3.33 -22.24 18.47
N ILE A 339 -3.31 -22.98 17.35
CA ILE A 339 -4.18 -24.16 17.17
C ILE A 339 -3.74 -25.23 18.17
N SER A 340 -4.68 -25.69 18.97
CA SER A 340 -4.46 -26.70 19.99
C SER A 340 -4.29 -28.11 19.38
N ALA A 341 -3.64 -28.99 20.15
CA ALA A 341 -3.53 -30.40 19.76
C ALA A 341 -4.90 -31.05 19.54
N SER A 342 -5.90 -30.72 20.38
CA SER A 342 -7.25 -31.28 20.27
C SER A 342 -7.95 -30.82 18.99
N GLU A 343 -7.74 -29.57 18.54
CA GLU A 343 -8.22 -29.09 17.24
C GLU A 343 -7.56 -29.82 16.07
N MET A 344 -6.25 -30.09 16.15
CA MET A 344 -5.55 -30.88 15.13
C MET A 344 -6.01 -32.34 15.09
N VAL A 345 -6.28 -32.96 16.24
CA VAL A 345 -6.84 -34.30 16.34
C VAL A 345 -8.26 -34.33 15.77
N HIS A 346 -9.07 -33.31 16.07
CA HIS A 346 -10.41 -33.19 15.50
C HIS A 346 -10.38 -33.06 13.97
N LEU A 347 -9.47 -32.25 13.45
CA LEU A 347 -9.20 -32.17 12.01
C LEU A 347 -8.83 -33.55 11.44
N GLY A 348 -7.95 -34.28 12.11
CA GLY A 348 -7.57 -35.66 11.76
C GLY A 348 -8.76 -36.62 11.67
N MET A 349 -9.70 -36.56 12.62
CA MET A 349 -10.94 -37.36 12.57
C MET A 349 -11.75 -37.07 11.30
N THR A 350 -11.88 -35.79 10.94
CA THR A 350 -12.70 -35.36 9.78
C THR A 350 -12.05 -35.64 8.44
N VAL A 351 -10.73 -35.49 8.33
CA VAL A 351 -10.03 -35.49 7.03
C VAL A 351 -9.28 -36.79 6.78
N ILE A 352 -8.48 -37.24 7.74
CA ILE A 352 -7.68 -38.47 7.62
C ILE A 352 -8.58 -39.69 7.85
N GLY A 353 -9.27 -39.72 8.99
CA GLY A 353 -10.20 -40.81 9.33
C GLY A 353 -11.52 -40.75 8.54
N ARG A 354 -11.85 -39.62 7.90
CA ARG A 354 -13.15 -39.34 7.24
C ARG A 354 -14.35 -39.82 8.06
N LEU A 355 -14.27 -39.64 9.37
CA LEU A 355 -15.34 -40.06 10.28
C LEU A 355 -16.57 -39.17 10.04
N PRO A 356 -17.76 -39.74 9.83
CA PRO A 356 -18.96 -38.95 9.66
C PRO A 356 -19.35 -38.29 11.00
N ARG A 357 -20.12 -37.21 10.92
CA ARG A 357 -20.41 -36.34 12.07
C ARG A 357 -21.10 -37.08 13.23
N ASP A 358 -21.95 -38.04 12.92
CA ASP A 358 -22.65 -38.92 13.87
C ASP A 358 -21.71 -39.86 14.63
N VAL A 359 -20.54 -40.19 14.06
CA VAL A 359 -19.48 -40.95 14.75
C VAL A 359 -18.57 -40.03 15.57
N ILE A 360 -18.26 -38.83 15.07
CA ILE A 360 -17.40 -37.86 15.78
C ILE A 360 -18.06 -37.33 17.06
N GLN A 361 -19.37 -37.05 17.01
CA GLN A 361 -20.09 -36.46 18.14
C GLN A 361 -19.99 -37.28 19.45
N PRO A 362 -20.23 -38.60 19.47
CA PRO A 362 -20.05 -39.41 20.68
C PRO A 362 -18.58 -39.54 21.11
N MET A 363 -17.61 -39.38 20.20
CA MET A 363 -16.17 -39.40 20.52
C MET A 363 -15.68 -38.12 21.22
N GLY A 364 -16.53 -37.10 21.37
CA GLY A 364 -16.16 -35.85 22.06
C GLY A 364 -15.63 -36.06 23.49
N ASN A 365 -16.06 -37.13 24.16
CA ASN A 365 -15.64 -37.47 25.54
C ASN A 365 -14.35 -38.30 25.62
N LEU A 366 -13.84 -38.78 24.49
CA LEU A 366 -12.61 -39.59 24.45
C LEU A 366 -11.37 -38.70 24.62
N THR A 367 -10.28 -39.31 25.10
CA THR A 367 -8.99 -38.63 25.12
C THR A 367 -8.47 -38.42 23.69
N ASP A 368 -7.60 -37.45 23.50
CA ASP A 368 -6.98 -37.21 22.19
C ASP A 368 -6.16 -38.43 21.71
N ALA A 369 -5.63 -39.24 22.63
CA ALA A 369 -4.95 -40.50 22.31
C ALA A 369 -5.92 -41.54 21.75
N ASP A 370 -7.08 -41.74 22.40
CA ASP A 370 -8.09 -42.68 21.93
C ASP A 370 -8.62 -42.28 20.55
N LYS A 371 -8.85 -40.98 20.32
CA LYS A 371 -9.26 -40.45 19.02
C LYS A 371 -8.20 -40.72 17.94
N MET A 372 -6.92 -40.52 18.27
CA MET A 372 -5.82 -40.81 17.35
C MET A 372 -5.69 -42.30 17.01
N VAL A 373 -5.97 -43.21 17.95
CA VAL A 373 -6.05 -44.65 17.65
C VAL A 373 -7.10 -44.93 16.58
N VAL A 374 -8.30 -44.35 16.71
CA VAL A 374 -9.37 -44.51 15.70
C VAL A 374 -8.95 -43.93 14.35
N ILE A 375 -8.37 -42.73 14.34
CA ILE A 375 -7.89 -42.09 13.09
C ILE A 375 -6.91 -43.00 12.36
N MET A 376 -5.92 -43.56 13.06
CA MET A 376 -4.89 -44.42 12.46
C MET A 376 -5.45 -45.76 11.97
N GLN A 377 -6.42 -46.35 12.68
CA GLN A 377 -7.09 -47.58 12.24
C GLN A 377 -7.88 -47.36 10.94
N GLU A 378 -8.73 -46.33 10.91
CA GLU A 378 -9.50 -45.97 9.72
C GLU A 378 -8.61 -45.58 8.54
N TYR A 379 -7.46 -44.98 8.83
CA TYR A 379 -6.47 -44.65 7.81
C TYR A 379 -5.83 -45.92 7.23
N GLU A 380 -5.37 -46.85 8.06
CA GLU A 380 -4.77 -48.13 7.62
C GLU A 380 -5.73 -48.94 6.74
N GLU A 381 -7.00 -49.07 7.14
CA GLU A 381 -7.99 -49.85 6.40
C GLU A 381 -8.22 -49.35 4.97
N ARG A 382 -7.94 -48.06 4.73
CA ARG A 382 -8.11 -47.39 3.43
C ARG A 382 -6.80 -47.19 2.69
N ALA A 383 -5.67 -47.13 3.41
CA ALA A 383 -4.35 -46.93 2.87
C ALA A 383 -3.78 -48.27 2.38
N TYR A 384 -3.70 -48.45 1.06
CA TYR A 384 -3.14 -49.65 0.44
C TYR A 384 -1.61 -49.60 0.23
N LYS A 385 -0.83 -48.79 0.99
CA LYS A 385 0.56 -48.42 0.63
C LYS A 385 1.48 -48.04 1.80
N HIS A 386 2.78 -47.88 1.48
CA HIS A 386 3.79 -47.17 2.29
C HIS A 386 3.41 -45.70 2.48
N TYR A 387 3.56 -45.21 3.71
CA TYR A 387 3.28 -43.84 4.11
C TYR A 387 4.45 -42.92 3.77
N ASP A 388 4.24 -41.92 2.91
CA ASP A 388 5.27 -40.91 2.58
C ASP A 388 4.65 -39.50 2.46
N PRO A 389 4.92 -38.59 3.41
CA PRO A 389 4.39 -37.23 3.39
C PRO A 389 4.91 -36.37 2.22
N LYS A 390 5.89 -36.84 1.44
CA LYS A 390 6.36 -36.17 0.22
C LYS A 390 5.50 -36.51 -1.00
N VAL A 391 4.73 -37.58 -0.94
CA VAL A 391 4.01 -38.12 -2.10
C VAL A 391 2.50 -37.91 -1.95
N ASP A 392 1.97 -38.08 -0.75
CA ASP A 392 0.53 -38.02 -0.50
C ASP A 392 0.13 -36.88 0.46
N GLN A 393 -0.91 -36.13 0.10
CA GLN A 393 -1.41 -35.01 0.90
C GLN A 393 -1.98 -35.43 2.27
N LYS A 394 -2.55 -36.64 2.38
CA LYS A 394 -3.07 -37.17 3.64
C LYS A 394 -1.94 -37.60 4.54
N ASP A 395 -0.89 -38.22 3.99
CA ASP A 395 0.35 -38.50 4.74
C ASP A 395 0.99 -37.21 5.25
N ALA A 396 1.03 -36.17 4.41
CA ALA A 396 1.53 -34.85 4.78
C ALA A 396 0.69 -34.17 5.86
N LEU A 397 -0.64 -34.24 5.77
CA LEU A 397 -1.51 -33.70 6.83
C LEU A 397 -1.36 -34.51 8.13
N LEU A 398 -1.25 -35.83 8.04
CA LEU A 398 -1.00 -36.68 9.21
C LEU A 398 0.37 -36.36 9.83
N HIS A 399 1.39 -36.05 9.01
CA HIS A 399 2.67 -35.52 9.49
C HIS A 399 2.52 -34.23 10.28
N LEU A 400 1.71 -33.28 9.79
CA LEU A 400 1.45 -32.02 10.50
C LEU A 400 0.74 -32.29 11.84
N ILE A 401 -0.28 -33.14 11.85
CA ILE A 401 -1.02 -33.51 13.08
C ILE A 401 -0.07 -34.14 14.10
N LEU A 402 0.71 -35.16 13.70
CA LEU A 402 1.63 -35.86 14.60
C LEU A 402 2.73 -34.95 15.15
N ASN A 403 3.14 -33.90 14.44
CA ASN A 403 4.13 -32.94 14.95
C ASN A 403 3.53 -31.77 15.76
N CYS A 404 2.20 -31.68 15.82
CA CYS A 404 1.46 -30.73 16.66
C CYS A 404 0.94 -31.36 17.96
N VAL A 405 0.79 -32.68 18.00
CA VAL A 405 0.29 -33.44 19.15
C VAL A 405 1.40 -33.71 20.18
N PRO A 406 1.11 -33.68 21.50
CA PRO A 406 2.11 -33.96 22.53
C PRO A 406 2.71 -35.38 22.41
N PRO A 407 4.00 -35.58 22.71
CA PRO A 407 4.64 -36.89 22.62
C PRO A 407 3.94 -38.00 23.41
N GLU A 408 3.31 -37.66 24.52
CA GLU A 408 2.60 -38.59 25.40
C GLU A 408 1.39 -39.21 24.71
N VAL A 409 0.68 -38.43 23.89
CA VAL A 409 -0.47 -38.88 23.11
C VAL A 409 0.00 -39.87 22.04
N ILE A 410 1.09 -39.57 21.33
CA ILE A 410 1.65 -40.46 20.30
C ILE A 410 2.15 -41.76 20.93
N SER A 411 2.85 -41.68 22.06
CA SER A 411 3.30 -42.86 22.80
C SER A 411 2.13 -43.71 23.29
N ALA A 412 1.03 -43.10 23.74
CA ALA A 412 -0.18 -43.84 24.12
C ALA A 412 -0.77 -44.59 22.92
N VAL A 413 -0.84 -43.97 21.74
CA VAL A 413 -1.31 -44.61 20.50
C VAL A 413 -0.42 -45.79 20.11
N ALA A 414 0.90 -45.61 20.11
CA ALA A 414 1.88 -46.64 19.75
C ALA A 414 1.89 -47.84 20.72
N ASN A 415 1.54 -47.63 21.99
CA ASN A 415 1.43 -48.71 22.98
C ASN A 415 0.16 -49.56 22.81
N VAL A 416 -0.90 -48.97 22.27
CA VAL A 416 -2.22 -49.61 22.13
C VAL A 416 -2.29 -50.41 20.83
N SER A 417 -1.64 -49.96 19.76
CA SER A 417 -1.77 -50.54 18.43
C SER A 417 -0.42 -50.58 17.69
N ASP A 418 0.01 -51.78 17.27
CA ASP A 418 1.20 -51.95 16.41
C ASP A 418 1.01 -51.20 15.07
N THR A 419 -0.22 -51.14 14.54
CA THR A 419 -0.55 -50.26 13.40
C THR A 419 -0.19 -48.82 13.70
N GLY A 420 -0.64 -48.30 14.85
CA GLY A 420 -0.40 -46.91 15.21
C GLY A 420 1.08 -46.60 15.40
N ALA A 421 1.84 -47.55 15.97
CA ALA A 421 3.29 -47.48 16.09
C ALA A 421 3.98 -47.38 14.72
N VAL A 422 3.60 -48.25 13.77
CA VAL A 422 4.16 -48.24 12.41
C VAL A 422 3.82 -46.96 11.66
N ILE A 423 2.56 -46.52 11.66
CA ILE A 423 2.13 -45.30 10.97
C ILE A 423 2.86 -44.08 11.54
N ALA A 424 2.88 -43.94 12.87
CA ALA A 424 3.57 -42.83 13.52
C ALA A 424 5.05 -42.80 13.11
N TYR A 425 5.71 -43.97 13.16
CA TYR A 425 7.10 -44.11 12.79
C TYR A 425 7.36 -43.74 11.32
N SER A 426 6.60 -44.32 10.39
CA SER A 426 6.79 -44.08 8.95
C SER A 426 6.64 -42.61 8.57
N ILE A 427 5.80 -41.86 9.30
CA ILE A 427 5.52 -40.45 9.01
C ILE A 427 6.48 -39.50 9.74
N THR A 428 6.90 -39.84 10.96
CA THR A 428 7.72 -38.96 11.79
C THR A 428 9.22 -39.29 11.75
N GLY A 429 9.58 -40.52 11.39
CA GLY A 429 10.92 -41.08 11.45
C GLY A 429 11.45 -41.33 12.87
N LYS A 430 10.61 -41.29 13.91
CA LYS A 430 11.07 -41.36 15.31
C LYS A 430 11.06 -42.79 15.83
N ALA A 431 12.23 -43.43 15.88
CA ALA A 431 12.41 -44.81 16.33
C ALA A 431 11.79 -45.16 17.70
N LYS A 432 11.63 -44.18 18.61
CA LYS A 432 10.97 -44.38 19.91
C LYS A 432 9.53 -44.88 19.80
N GLU A 433 8.86 -44.64 18.66
CA GLU A 433 7.47 -45.04 18.41
C GLU A 433 7.36 -46.54 18.13
N LEU A 434 8.46 -47.20 17.76
CA LEU A 434 8.53 -48.65 17.56
C LEU A 434 8.88 -49.43 18.84
N ALA A 435 9.15 -48.76 19.96
CA ALA A 435 9.67 -49.41 21.17
C ALA A 435 8.71 -50.44 21.80
N SER A 436 7.41 -50.35 21.49
CA SER A 436 6.34 -51.19 22.05
C SER A 436 5.77 -52.22 21.06
N LEU A 437 6.37 -52.37 19.88
CA LEU A 437 5.85 -53.24 18.82
C LEU A 437 5.84 -54.71 19.25
N LYS A 438 4.69 -55.36 19.12
CA LYS A 438 4.51 -56.77 19.52
C LYS A 438 4.60 -57.73 18.34
N ASP A 439 4.16 -57.31 17.16
CA ASP A 439 4.22 -58.09 15.91
C ASP A 439 5.62 -57.99 15.26
N LEU A 440 6.39 -59.08 15.40
CA LEU A 440 7.74 -59.19 14.86
C LEU A 440 7.78 -59.15 13.32
N SER A 441 6.73 -59.61 12.64
CA SER A 441 6.67 -59.57 11.16
C SER A 441 6.53 -58.13 10.66
N ARG A 442 5.71 -57.32 11.33
CA ARG A 442 5.60 -55.88 11.04
C ARG A 442 6.89 -55.13 11.34
N ALA A 443 7.57 -55.48 12.44
CA ALA A 443 8.87 -54.91 12.75
C ALA A 443 9.89 -55.19 11.64
N GLU A 444 10.00 -56.44 11.18
CA GLU A 444 10.91 -56.83 10.10
C GLU A 444 10.62 -56.07 8.79
N ASN A 445 9.34 -55.89 8.44
CA ASN A 445 8.97 -55.14 7.23
C ASN A 445 9.35 -53.66 7.31
N VAL A 446 9.14 -53.01 8.46
CA VAL A 446 9.47 -51.59 8.65
C VAL A 446 10.98 -51.37 8.66
N PHE A 447 11.73 -52.19 9.40
CA PHE A 447 13.19 -52.10 9.42
C PHE A 447 13.80 -52.49 8.06
N GLY A 448 13.22 -53.46 7.36
CA GLY A 448 13.63 -53.84 6.01
C GLY A 448 13.48 -52.68 5.03
N ALA A 449 12.30 -52.05 5.00
CA ALA A 449 12.03 -50.91 4.13
C ALA A 449 12.98 -49.73 4.39
N ASP A 450 13.27 -49.42 5.65
CA ASP A 450 14.21 -48.35 6.02
C ASP A 450 15.67 -48.65 5.64
N LEU A 451 16.03 -49.93 5.61
CA LEU A 451 17.34 -50.40 5.14
C LEU A 451 17.40 -50.55 3.62
N GLY A 452 16.27 -50.37 2.91
CA GLY A 452 16.15 -50.56 1.47
C GLY A 452 16.21 -52.04 1.03
N LEU A 453 15.81 -52.95 1.91
CA LEU A 453 15.71 -54.40 1.70
C LEU A 453 14.30 -54.78 1.25
#